data_AF-A0A0B1TFU8-F1
#
_entry.id   AF-A0A0B1TFU8-F1
#
_cell.length_a   1.000
_cell.length_b   1.000
_cell.length_c   1.000
_cell.angle_alpha   90.00
_cell.angle_beta   90.00
_cell.angle_gamma   90.00
#
_symmetry.space_group_name_H-M   'P 1'
#
loop_
_entity.id
_entity.type
_entity.pdbx_description
1 polymer ?
#
loop_
_entity_poly.entity_id
_entity_poly.type
_entity_poly.pdbx_seq_one_letter_code
_entity_poly.pdbx_strand_id
1 'polypeptide(L)' 'MASSSMSAMLATKALTDRVAVISASTKGIGFAIAKRLGADGASVVVSSRKPQNVQVN' A
#
# COMPACT_ATOMS: atom_id res chain seq x y z
N MET A 1 -7.93 -15.77 27.32
CA MET A 1 -7.87 -14.38 26.79
C MET A 1 -6.44 -13.99 26.38
N ALA A 2 -5.77 -14.75 25.51
CA ALA A 2 -4.38 -14.45 25.08
C ALA A 2 -4.17 -14.44 23.56
N SER A 3 -5.17 -14.82 22.76
CA SER A 3 -5.02 -14.90 21.30
C SER A 3 -5.35 -13.60 20.56
N SER A 4 -6.14 -12.70 21.15
CA SER A 4 -6.57 -11.46 20.50
C SER A 4 -5.48 -10.37 20.49
N SER A 5 -4.58 -10.34 21.47
CA SER A 5 -3.51 -9.32 21.55
C SER A 5 -2.32 -9.59 20.63
N MET A 6 -2.09 -10.84 20.19
CA MET A 6 -1.01 -11.16 19.25
C MET A 6 -1.31 -10.69 17.82
N SER A 7 -2.58 -10.69 17.41
CA SER A 7 -2.99 -10.17 16.09
C SER A 7 -2.82 -8.65 16.00
N ALA A 8 -2.99 -7.93 17.10
CA ALA A 8 -2.74 -6.49 17.18
C ALA A 8 -1.24 -6.14 17.17
N MET A 9 -0.35 -7.06 17.54
CA MET A 9 1.10 -6.83 17.62
C MET A 9 1.85 -7.17 16.31
N LEU A 10 1.26 -7.98 15.43
CA LEU A 10 1.70 -8.15 14.03
C LEU A 10 1.40 -6.92 13.14
N ALA A 11 0.69 -5.92 13.66
CA ALA A 11 0.33 -4.70 12.92
C ALA A 11 1.51 -3.73 12.71
N THR A 12 2.70 -4.05 13.22
CA THR A 12 3.93 -3.31 12.92
C THR A 12 4.51 -3.83 11.59
N LYS A 13 4.13 -3.20 10.47
CA LYS A 13 4.77 -3.42 9.16
C LYS A 13 4.64 -4.84 8.56
N ALA A 14 3.42 -5.39 8.55
CA ALA A 14 3.11 -6.72 8.02
C ALA A 14 3.49 -6.95 6.53
N LEU A 15 3.78 -5.88 5.76
CA LEU A 15 3.99 -5.95 4.32
C LEU A 15 5.42 -5.62 3.88
N THR A 16 6.38 -5.62 4.81
CA THR A 16 7.81 -5.44 4.49
C THR A 16 8.27 -6.51 3.48
N ASP A 17 9.07 -6.11 2.49
CA ASP A 17 9.53 -6.95 1.36
C ASP A 17 8.44 -7.50 0.43
N ARG A 18 7.21 -6.94 0.49
CA ARG A 18 6.14 -7.26 -0.46
C ARG A 18 5.97 -6.16 -1.49
N VAL A 19 5.67 -6.55 -2.73
CA VAL A 19 5.31 -5.62 -3.81
C VAL A 19 3.81 -5.64 -4.02
N ALA A 20 3.17 -4.49 -3.91
CA ALA A 20 1.74 -4.32 -4.16
C ALA A 20 1.53 -3.53 -5.47
N VAL A 21 0.90 -4.17 -6.45
CA VAL A 21 0.50 -3.54 -7.72
C VAL A 21 -0.96 -3.13 -7.61
N ILE A 22 -1.24 -1.83 -7.70
CA ILE A 22 -2.60 -1.30 -7.62
C ILE A 22 -2.93 -0.62 -8.94
N SER A 23 -4.06 -0.97 -9.55
CA SER A 23 -4.59 -0.28 -10.74
C SER A 23 -5.48 0.90 -10.33
N ALA A 24 -5.63 1.91 -11.20
CA ALA A 24 -6.39 3.14 -10.92
C ALA A 24 -5.96 3.84 -9.61
N SER A 25 -4.67 3.79 -9.29
CA SER A 25 -4.10 4.16 -7.99
C SER A 25 -3.64 5.62 -7.90
N THR A 26 -3.90 6.42 -8.92
CA THR A 26 -3.50 7.82 -8.95
C THR A 26 -4.45 8.76 -8.20
N LYS A 27 -5.70 8.35 -7.94
CA LYS A 27 -6.71 9.15 -7.22
C LYS A 27 -7.70 8.24 -6.47
N GLY A 28 -8.47 8.83 -5.55
CA GLY A 28 -9.58 8.19 -4.87
C GLY A 28 -9.17 6.98 -4.03
N ILE A 29 -9.96 5.90 -4.10
CA ILE A 29 -9.78 4.69 -3.29
C ILE A 29 -8.43 4.03 -3.58
N GLY A 30 -8.05 3.91 -4.86
CA GLY A 30 -6.79 3.27 -5.24
C GLY A 30 -5.57 3.99 -4.67
N PHE A 31 -5.62 5.34 -4.59
CA PHE A 31 -4.57 6.14 -3.95
C PHE A 31 -4.53 5.95 -2.44
N ALA A 32 -5.70 5.93 -1.78
CA ALA A 32 -5.77 5.70 -0.34
C ALA A 32 -5.22 4.32 0.05
N ILE A 33 -5.51 3.29 -0.74
CA ILE A 33 -4.98 1.94 -0.56
C ILE A 33 -3.46 1.92 -0.79
N ALA A 34 -2.99 2.50 -1.90
CA ALA A 34 -1.55 2.60 -2.19
C ALA A 34 -0.78 3.28 -1.03
N LYS A 35 -1.32 4.37 -0.50
CA LYS A 35 -0.75 5.10 0.64
C LYS A 35 -0.70 4.25 1.91
N ARG A 36 -1.77 3.51 2.20
CA ARG A 36 -1.83 2.64 3.38
C ARG A 36 -0.85 1.47 3.28
N LEU A 37 -0.83 0.78 2.13
CA LEU A 37 0.08 -0.34 1.91
C LEU A 37 1.55 0.08 1.95
N GLY A 38 1.88 1.27 1.42
CA GLY A 38 3.21 1.85 1.55
C GLY A 38 3.59 2.17 3.00
N ALA A 39 2.66 2.72 3.78
CA ALA A 39 2.86 2.95 5.22
C ALA A 39 3.07 1.65 6.01
N ASP A 40 2.37 0.59 5.61
CA ASP A 40 2.50 -0.76 6.17
C ASP A 40 3.78 -1.49 5.67
N GLY A 41 4.61 -0.83 4.84
CA GLY A 41 5.95 -1.29 4.45
C GLY A 41 6.07 -1.96 3.08
N ALA A 42 4.98 -2.02 2.30
CA ALA A 42 5.03 -2.56 0.95
C ALA A 42 5.75 -1.62 -0.02
N SER A 43 6.44 -2.18 -0.99
CA SER A 43 6.84 -1.47 -2.20
C SER A 43 5.62 -1.37 -3.13
N VAL A 44 5.21 -0.16 -3.50
CA VAL A 44 3.93 0.07 -4.19
C VAL A 44 4.16 0.49 -5.63
N VAL A 45 3.53 -0.23 -6.56
CA VAL A 45 3.50 0.12 -7.98
C VAL A 45 2.19 0.81 -8.29
N VAL A 46 2.28 2.06 -8.74
CA VAL A 46 1.15 2.89 -9.15
C VAL A 46 1.05 2.86 -10.67
N SER A 47 -0.16 2.65 -11.19
CA SER A 47 -0.42 2.60 -12.64
C SER A 47 -1.52 3.58 -13.05
N SER A 48 -1.34 4.21 -14.21
CA SER A 48 -2.32 5.12 -14.79
C SER A 48 -2.27 5.07 -16.31
N ARG A 49 -3.42 5.34 -16.95
CA ARG A 49 -3.52 5.50 -18.41
C ARG A 49 -2.93 6.83 -18.90
N LYS A 50 -2.73 7.79 -18.00
CA LYS A 50 -2.16 9.11 -18.31
C LYS A 50 -0.75 9.16 -17.74
N PRO A 51 0.30 9.25 -18.58
CA PRO A 51 1.69 9.25 -18.11
C PRO A 51 1.97 10.40 -17.14
N GLN A 52 1.34 11.55 -17.36
CA GLN A 52 1.40 12.74 -16.48
C GLN A 52 1.10 12.45 -15.00
N ASN A 53 0.32 11.41 -14.69
CA ASN A 53 -0.06 11.08 -13.31
C ASN A 53 0.93 10.15 -12.59
N VAL A 54 1.90 9.59 -13.30
CA VAL A 54 2.88 8.61 -12.77
C VAL A 54 4.33 8.99 -13.07
N GLN A 55 4.55 10.06 -13.81
CA GLN A 55 5.87 10.54 -14.18
C GLN A 55 6.50 11.27 -12.99
N VAL A 56 7.60 10.72 -12.47
CA VAL A 56 8.48 11.39 -11.51
C VAL A 56 9.61 12.04 -12.30
N ASN A 57 9.75 13.36 -12.14
CA ASN A 57 10.73 14.20 -12.84
C ASN A 57 12.13 14.05 -12.23
#